data_AF-A0A1G7I144-F1
#
_entry.id   AF-A0A1G7I144-F1
#
_cell.length_a   1.000
_cell.length_b   1.000
_cell.length_c   1.000
_cell.angle_alpha   90.00
_cell.angle_beta   90.00
_cell.angle_gamma   90.00
#
_symmetry.space_group_name_H-M   'P 1'
#
loop_
_entity.id
_entity.type
_entity.pdbx_description
1 polymer ?
#
loop_
_entity_poly.entity_id
_entity_poly.type
_entity_poly.pdbx_seq_one_letter_code
_entity_poly.pdbx_strand_id
1 'polypeptide(L)'
;MRRTAVTDELYFVTLTVTDWIDVFTRRIYSDFIIENLNYCQQNKKLNIYAYVLMTNHLHLIANAEDGSLSNILRDFKTYTSKGLVN
;
A
#
# COMPACT_ATOMS: atom_id res chain seq x y z
N MET A 1 16.96 -3.09 6.71
CA MET A 1 16.14 -1.87 6.55
C MET A 1 15.52 -1.53 7.89
N ARG A 2 15.72 -0.30 8.41
CA ARG A 2 15.15 0.15 9.69
C ARG A 2 13.65 0.43 9.49
N ARG A 3 12.79 -0.05 10.40
CA ARG A 3 11.35 0.26 10.36
C ARG A 3 11.11 1.63 10.97
N THR A 4 10.65 2.58 10.17
CA THR A 4 10.47 3.99 10.57
C THR A 4 9.01 4.41 10.75
N ALA A 5 8.05 3.48 10.62
CA ALA A 5 6.62 3.73 10.85
C ALA A 5 6.03 2.70 11.85
N VAL A 6 6.39 2.87 13.12
CA VAL A 6 5.99 2.01 14.25
C VAL A 6 5.09 2.71 15.27
N THR A 7 4.93 4.03 15.11
CA THR A 7 3.97 4.87 15.85
C THR A 7 2.68 5.02 15.04
N ASP A 8 1.67 5.63 15.67
CA ASP A 8 0.38 6.04 15.12
C ASP A 8 0.44 7.41 14.40
N GLU A 9 1.62 7.97 14.20
CA GLU A 9 1.83 9.23 13.49
C GLU A 9 1.45 9.15 12.01
N LEU A 10 1.27 10.31 11.39
CA LEU A 10 0.97 10.42 9.98
C LEU A 10 2.24 10.31 9.13
N TYR A 11 2.22 9.45 8.11
CA TYR A 11 3.35 9.24 7.22
C TYR A 11 2.99 9.50 5.76
N PHE A 12 3.95 10.07 5.03
CA PHE A 12 3.98 10.00 3.57
C PHE A 12 4.71 8.72 3.14
N VAL A 13 4.04 7.89 2.34
CA VAL A 13 4.52 6.59 1.91
C VAL A 13 4.62 6.57 0.39
N THR A 14 5.74 6.04 -0.12
CA THR A 14 5.93 5.72 -1.53
C THR A 14 6.16 4.22 -1.68
N LEU A 15 5.33 3.54 -2.48
CA LEU A 15 5.51 2.16 -2.88
C LEU A 15 5.76 2.10 -4.39
N THR A 16 6.91 1.57 -4.81
CA THR A 16 7.29 1.46 -6.22
C THR A 16 7.20 0.02 -6.70
N VAL A 17 6.78 -0.18 -7.95
CA VAL A 17 6.90 -1.46 -8.65
C VAL A 17 8.39 -1.74 -8.93
N THR A 18 8.80 -3.01 -8.86
CA THR A 18 10.17 -3.43 -9.21
C THR A 18 10.50 -3.00 -10.64
N ASP A 19 11.72 -2.50 -10.84
CA ASP A 19 12.22 -1.99 -12.12
C ASP A 19 11.37 -0.87 -12.75
N TRP A 20 10.51 -0.21 -11.96
CA TRP A 20 9.64 0.89 -12.40
C TRP A 20 8.71 0.53 -13.56
N ILE A 21 8.37 -0.76 -13.69
CA ILE A 21 7.48 -1.23 -14.76
C ILE A 21 6.07 -0.68 -14.55
N ASP A 22 5.46 -0.21 -15.64
CA ASP A 22 4.13 0.42 -15.68
C ASP A 22 2.97 -0.59 -15.57
N VAL A 23 2.96 -1.37 -14.49
CA VAL A 23 1.97 -2.43 -14.27
C VAL A 23 0.57 -1.84 -14.03
N PHE A 24 0.45 -0.70 -13.36
CA PHE A 24 -0.84 -0.10 -13.01
C PHE A 24 -1.53 0.63 -14.18
N THR A 25 -0.96 0.57 -15.38
CA THR A 25 -1.66 0.98 -16.62
C THR A 25 -2.80 0.01 -16.97
N ARG A 26 -2.73 -1.24 -16.52
CA ARG A 26 -3.81 -2.22 -16.73
C ARG A 26 -4.81 -2.12 -15.60
N ARG A 27 -6.06 -1.83 -15.96
CA ARG A 27 -7.16 -1.63 -15.01
C ARG A 27 -7.33 -2.79 -14.02
N ILE A 28 -7.18 -4.03 -14.48
CA ILE A 28 -7.28 -5.21 -13.60
C ILE A 28 -6.29 -5.16 -12.43
N TYR A 29 -5.08 -4.64 -12.66
CA TYR A 29 -4.07 -4.52 -11.60
C TYR A 29 -4.31 -3.30 -10.72
N SER A 30 -4.74 -2.17 -11.28
CA SER A 30 -5.10 -1.00 -10.46
C SER A 30 -6.29 -1.28 -9.55
N ASP A 31 -7.34 -1.92 -10.09
CA ASP A 31 -8.55 -2.25 -9.34
C ASP A 31 -8.22 -3.22 -8.20
N PHE A 32 -7.41 -4.26 -8.47
CA PHE A 32 -6.95 -5.20 -7.45
C PHE A 32 -6.14 -4.53 -6.32
N ILE A 33 -5.29 -3.55 -6.65
CA ILE A 33 -4.52 -2.78 -5.66
C ILE A 33 -5.45 -1.94 -4.79
N ILE A 34 -6.43 -1.26 -5.40
CA ILE A 34 -7.41 -0.41 -4.69
C ILE A 34 -8.31 -1.26 -3.79
N GLU A 35 -8.79 -2.41 -4.27
CA GLU A 35 -9.55 -3.37 -3.46
C GLU A 35 -8.78 -3.83 -2.23
N ASN A 36 -7.47 -4.05 -2.36
CA ASN A 36 -6.61 -4.42 -1.23
C ASN A 36 -6.36 -3.26 -0.25
N LEU A 37 -6.28 -2.02 -0.73
CA LEU A 37 -6.25 -0.84 0.15
C LEU A 37 -7.55 -0.77 0.97
N ASN A 38 -8.71 -0.93 0.32
CA ASN A 38 -10.01 -0.96 0.99
C ASN A 38 -10.09 -2.07 2.04
N TYR A 39 -9.60 -3.27 1.72
CA TYR A 39 -9.51 -4.36 2.68
C TYR A 39 -8.66 -3.99 3.90
N CYS A 40 -7.50 -3.35 3.68
CA CYS A 40 -6.63 -2.91 4.77
C CYS A 40 -7.29 -1.82 5.64
N GLN A 41 -8.07 -0.90 5.04
CA GLN A 41 -8.84 0.07 5.82
C GLN A 41 -9.86 -0.61 6.72
N GLN A 42 -10.61 -1.57 6.18
CA GLN A 42 -11.69 -2.25 6.91
C GLN A 42 -11.21 -3.25 7.96
N ASN A 43 -10.08 -3.93 7.72
CA ASN A 43 -9.67 -5.11 8.51
C ASN A 43 -8.33 -4.94 9.23
N LYS A 44 -7.51 -3.97 8.82
CA LYS A 44 -6.14 -3.80 9.34
C LYS A 44 -5.91 -2.47 10.03
N LYS A 45 -6.96 -1.68 10.30
CA LYS A 45 -6.88 -0.35 10.92
C LYS A 45 -5.95 0.61 10.17
N LEU A 46 -5.94 0.50 8.84
CA LEU A 46 -5.22 1.45 7.98
C LEU A 46 -6.10 2.69 7.77
N ASN A 47 -5.61 3.87 8.14
CA ASN A 47 -6.27 5.11 7.75
C ASN A 47 -5.54 5.70 6.55
N ILE A 48 -6.29 6.02 5.50
CA ILE A 48 -5.78 6.69 4.31
C ILE A 48 -6.46 8.05 4.22
N TYR A 49 -5.65 9.11 4.28
CA TYR A 49 -6.13 10.48 4.19
C TYR A 49 -6.08 11.00 2.75
N ALA A 50 -5.08 10.57 1.99
CA ALA A 50 -4.96 10.83 0.57
C ALA A 50 -4.12 9.73 -0.09
N TYR A 51 -4.37 9.48 -1.37
CA TYR A 51 -3.49 8.66 -2.19
C TYR A 51 -3.54 9.04 -3.66
N VAL A 52 -2.50 8.66 -4.38
CA VAL A 52 -2.50 8.63 -5.85
C VAL A 52 -1.86 7.34 -6.32
N LEU A 53 -2.53 6.64 -7.24
CA LEU A 53 -1.97 5.51 -7.95
C LEU A 53 -1.49 5.98 -9.33
N MET A 54 -0.18 5.98 -9.51
CA MET A 54 0.49 6.28 -10.78
C MET A 54 0.70 4.98 -11.56
N THR A 55 1.31 5.04 -12.75
CA THR A 55 1.48 3.86 -13.61
C THR A 55 2.39 2.77 -13.02
N ASN A 56 3.35 3.15 -12.16
CA ASN A 56 4.35 2.25 -11.59
C ASN A 56 4.61 2.46 -10.09
N HIS A 57 3.85 3.33 -9.42
CA HIS A 57 3.99 3.57 -7.99
C HIS A 57 2.69 4.07 -7.36
N LEU A 58 2.61 3.92 -6.04
CA LEU A 58 1.51 4.36 -5.20
C LEU A 58 2.07 5.28 -4.12
N HIS A 59 1.49 6.47 -4.00
CA HIS A 59 1.73 7.38 -2.88
C HIS A 59 0.55 7.38 -1.93
N LEU A 60 0.83 7.37 -0.62
CA LEU A 60 -0.18 7.43 0.44
C LEU A 60 0.19 8.52 1.46
N ILE A 61 -0.81 9.20 2.00
CA ILE A 61 -0.75 9.88 3.28
C ILE A 61 -1.59 9.06 4.25
N ALA A 62 -0.95 8.36 5.18
CA ALA A 62 -1.59 7.31 5.97
C ALA A 62 -0.99 7.16 7.38
N ASN A 63 -1.80 6.67 8.32
CA ASN A 63 -1.34 6.14 9.60
C ASN A 63 -2.02 4.81 9.92
N ALA A 64 -1.68 4.23 11.07
CA ALA A 64 -2.34 3.05 11.60
C ALA A 64 -2.89 3.37 13.00
N GLU A 65 -4.17 3.10 13.23
CA GLU A 65 -4.89 3.56 14.43
C GLU A 65 -4.39 2.92 15.74
N ASP A 66 -3.82 1.72 15.69
CA ASP A 66 -3.31 0.99 16.87
C ASP A 66 -2.13 0.06 16.50
N GLY A 67 -1.14 0.56 15.77
CA GLY A 67 -0.01 -0.30 15.45
C GLY A 67 1.00 0.26 14.47
N SER A 68 1.81 -0.66 13.95
CA SER A 68 2.84 -0.30 12.99
C SER A 68 2.28 -0.28 11.58
N LEU A 69 2.17 0.91 11.00
CA LEU A 69 1.92 1.09 9.57
C LEU A 69 2.89 0.26 8.71
N SER A 70 4.15 0.11 9.14
CA SER A 70 5.12 -0.76 8.48
C SER A 70 4.70 -2.23 8.40
N ASN A 71 3.98 -2.77 9.39
CA ASN A 71 3.45 -4.14 9.33
C ASN A 71 2.31 -4.25 8.31
N ILE A 72 1.37 -3.30 8.34
CA ILE A 72 0.25 -3.26 7.38
C ILE A 72 0.79 -3.20 5.94
N LEU A 73 1.72 -2.27 5.67
CA LEU A 73 2.32 -2.11 4.33
C LEU A 73 3.13 -3.34 3.90
N ARG A 74 3.81 -4.02 4.83
CA ARG A 74 4.51 -5.29 4.53
C ARG A 74 3.51 -6.36 4.09
N ASP A 75 2.43 -6.53 4.84
CA ASP A 75 1.44 -7.56 4.56
C ASP A 75 0.66 -7.23 3.28
N PHE A 76 0.32 -5.95 3.06
CA PHE A 76 -0.25 -5.44 1.81
C PHE A 76 0.63 -5.83 0.62
N LYS A 77 1.91 -5.45 0.63
CA LYS A 77 2.86 -5.79 -0.44
C LYS A 77 2.98 -7.30 -0.67
N THR A 78 2.97 -8.09 0.40
CA THR A 78 3.12 -9.55 0.33
C THR A 78 1.90 -10.20 -0.30
N TYR A 79 0.70 -9.74 0.05
CA TYR A 79 -0.53 -10.24 -0.54
C TYR A 79 -0.65 -9.83 -2.01
N THR A 80 -0.43 -8.54 -2.30
CA THR A 80 -0.61 -8.03 -3.66
C THR A 80 0.43 -8.59 -4.63
N SER A 81 1.68 -8.79 -4.21
CA SER A 81 2.70 -9.39 -5.08
C SER A 81 2.38 -10.83 -5.44
N LYS A 82 1.86 -11.62 -4.50
CA LYS A 82 1.43 -13.01 -4.76
C LYS A 82 0.20 -13.08 -5.64
N GLY A 83 -0.74 -12.14 -5.50
CA GLY A 83 -1.95 -12.10 -6.32
C GLY A 83 -1.71 -11.63 -7.77
N LEU A 84 -0.65 -10.86 -8.02
CA LEU A 84 -0.33 -10.33 -9.37
C LEU A 84 0.58 -11.24 -10.20
N VAL A 85 1.32 -12.16 -9.56
CA VAL A 85 2.29 -13.06 -10.23
C VAL A 85 1.70 -14.44 -10.52
N ASN A 86 0.53 -14.76 -9.96
CA ASN A 86 -0.24 -15.98 -10.26
C ASN A 86 -1.31 -15.71 -11.30
#